data_AF-A0A429LPB9-F1
#
_entry.id   AF-A0A429LPB9-F1
#
_cell.length_a   1.000
_cell.length_b   1.000
_cell.length_c   1.000
_cell.angle_alpha   90.00
_cell.angle_beta   90.00
_cell.angle_gamma   90.00
#
_symmetry.space_group_name_H-M   'P 1'
#
loop_
_entity.id
_entity.type
_entity.pdbx_description
1 polymer ?
#
loop_
_entity_poly.entity_id
_entity_poly.type
_entity_poly.pdbx_seq_one_letter_code
_entity_poly.pdbx_strand_id
1 'polypeptide(L)'
;MFKLNISTQACMQASLPISLDVAEYLKTRLQKEEVKRDELLKTIGYPVGVGSNSGSFLDSVYNFANAILKDSNAEVFKVQIEAIPAHQKLNVFKGKDEKPKEDCPVVVFFANQTIEADVVYCKACKAWHTRKGNLNEDRIHQWVYADDFYNLLKFPEFPQAKTNKEEVPEQLVKLLLLKAIFGAATSSNDRSHIKFH
;
A
#
# COMPACT_ATOMS: atom_id res chain seq x y z
N MET A 1 1.42 6.06 12.58
CA MET A 1 1.25 4.60 12.81
C MET A 1 2.64 3.99 12.78
N PHE A 2 2.93 3.00 13.63
CA PHE A 2 4.25 2.37 13.70
C PHE A 2 4.13 0.89 13.38
N LYS A 3 5.26 0.24 13.09
CA LYS A 3 5.37 -1.22 12.99
C LYS A 3 6.43 -1.70 13.97
N LEU A 4 6.10 -2.76 14.70
CA LEU A 4 7.06 -3.57 15.45
C LEU A 4 7.54 -4.69 14.54
N ASN A 5 8.84 -4.73 14.28
CA ASN A 5 9.49 -5.80 13.56
C ASN A 5 10.25 -6.70 14.54
N ILE A 6 10.07 -8.01 14.42
CA ILE A 6 10.90 -9.01 15.09
C ILE A 6 11.49 -9.89 13.99
N SER A 7 12.81 -9.97 13.96
CA SER A 7 13.54 -10.72 12.94
C SER A 7 14.61 -11.60 13.56
N THR A 8 15.08 -12.58 12.79
CA THR A 8 16.18 -13.47 13.17
C THR A 8 17.30 -13.32 12.15
N GLN A 9 18.51 -13.77 12.51
CA GLN A 9 19.64 -13.80 11.58
C GLN A 9 19.40 -14.74 10.37
N ALA A 10 18.45 -15.68 10.49
CA ALA A 10 18.10 -16.67 9.47
C ALA A 10 16.96 -16.23 8.53
N CYS A 11 16.86 -14.95 8.20
CA CYS A 11 15.91 -14.35 7.23
C CYS A 11 14.42 -14.30 7.64
N MET A 12 14.01 -14.87 8.78
CA MET A 12 12.63 -14.67 9.25
C MET A 12 12.46 -13.23 9.73
N GLN A 13 11.47 -12.53 9.20
CA GLN A 13 11.01 -11.22 9.66
C GLN A 13 9.49 -11.21 9.76
N ALA A 14 8.98 -10.82 10.92
CA ALA A 14 7.57 -10.63 11.16
C ALA A 14 7.31 -9.19 11.61
N SER A 15 6.16 -8.65 11.22
CA SER A 15 5.79 -7.26 11.50
C SER A 15 4.38 -7.15 12.08
N LEU A 16 4.21 -6.34 13.11
CA LEU A 16 2.92 -6.01 13.71
C LEU A 16 2.69 -4.48 13.65
N PRO A 17 1.61 -3.98 13.03
CA PRO A 17 1.20 -2.58 13.15
C PRO A 17 0.83 -2.26 14.61
N ILE A 18 1.36 -1.16 15.12
CA ILE A 18 1.13 -0.70 16.50
C ILE A 18 0.79 0.80 16.53
N SER A 19 0.05 1.20 17.58
CA SER A 19 -0.27 2.61 17.83
C SER A 19 0.97 3.40 18.29
N LEU A 20 0.86 4.73 18.30
CA LEU A 20 1.92 5.61 18.82
C LEU A 20 2.23 5.28 20.28
N ASP A 21 1.20 5.17 21.12
CA ASP A 21 1.33 4.88 22.54
C ASP A 21 2.09 3.56 22.79
N VAL A 22 1.81 2.51 22.00
CA VAL A 22 2.50 1.21 22.12
C VAL A 22 3.95 1.37 21.70
N ALA A 23 4.20 2.11 20.61
CA ALA A 23 5.54 2.34 20.11
C ALA A 23 6.39 3.12 21.12
N GLU A 24 5.84 4.15 21.75
CA GLU A 24 6.52 4.93 22.79
C GLU A 24 6.80 4.07 24.02
N TYR A 25 5.83 3.28 24.49
CA TYR A 25 6.03 2.34 25.58
C TYR A 25 7.17 1.37 25.29
N LEU A 26 7.16 0.71 24.13
CA LEU A 26 8.17 -0.28 23.76
C LEU A 26 9.55 0.34 23.54
N LYS A 27 9.65 1.55 22.98
CA LYS A 27 10.93 2.26 22.79
C LYS A 27 11.68 2.46 24.10
N THR A 28 10.99 2.70 25.21
CA THR A 28 11.66 2.86 26.53
C THR A 28 12.33 1.59 27.03
N ARG A 29 11.84 0.42 26.57
CA ARG A 29 12.28 -0.91 27.02
C ARG A 29 13.24 -1.61 26.05
N LEU A 30 13.02 -1.41 24.75
CA LEU A 30 13.85 -1.95 23.67
C LEU A 30 15.06 -1.05 23.40
N GLN A 31 15.91 -0.87 24.42
CA GLN A 31 17.14 -0.09 24.29
C GLN A 31 18.24 -0.83 23.52
N LYS A 32 18.13 -2.16 23.42
CA LYS A 32 19.02 -3.01 22.65
C LYS A 32 18.29 -3.51 21.41
N GLU A 33 18.94 -3.43 20.25
CA GLU A 33 18.37 -3.97 19.00
C GLU A 33 18.24 -5.50 19.05
N GLU A 34 19.14 -6.17 19.77
CA GLU A 34 19.14 -7.62 19.92
C GLU A 34 18.65 -8.04 21.30
N VAL A 35 17.73 -8.99 21.31
CA VAL A 35 17.09 -9.53 22.52
C VAL A 35 17.16 -11.04 22.49
N LYS A 36 17.59 -11.65 23.60
CA LYS A 36 17.62 -13.11 23.73
C LYS A 36 16.21 -13.67 23.77
N ARG A 37 16.05 -14.90 23.29
CA ARG A 37 14.78 -15.63 23.25
C ARG A 37 14.03 -15.64 24.59
N ASP A 38 14.74 -15.95 25.67
CA ASP A 38 14.21 -16.06 27.04
C ASP A 38 13.92 -14.71 27.69
N GLU A 39 14.45 -13.63 27.11
CA GLU A 39 14.26 -12.26 27.55
C GLU A 39 13.18 -11.51 26.73
N LEU A 40 12.84 -11.99 25.53
CA LEU A 40 11.96 -11.28 24.59
C LEU A 40 10.63 -10.83 25.22
N LEU A 41 9.90 -11.74 25.86
CA LEU A 41 8.62 -11.43 26.49
C LEU A 41 8.79 -10.50 27.70
N LYS A 42 9.86 -10.66 28.47
CA LYS A 42 10.16 -9.81 29.63
C LYS A 42 10.46 -8.37 29.20
N THR A 43 11.24 -8.22 28.14
CA THR A 43 11.60 -6.91 27.56
C THR A 43 10.37 -6.19 27.02
N ILE A 44 9.41 -6.91 26.45
CA ILE A 44 8.13 -6.37 25.96
C ILE A 44 7.18 -6.01 27.13
N GLY A 45 7.45 -6.47 28.36
CA GLY A 45 6.70 -6.12 29.56
C GLY A 45 5.82 -7.22 30.13
N TYR A 46 6.09 -8.49 29.81
CA TYR A 46 5.36 -9.65 30.31
C TYR A 46 6.13 -10.41 31.43
N PRO A 47 5.45 -10.98 32.45
CA PRO A 47 4.00 -10.92 32.71
C PRO A 47 3.56 -9.52 33.11
N VAL A 48 2.32 -9.20 32.77
CA VAL A 48 1.69 -7.93 33.12
C VAL A 48 1.61 -7.80 34.64
N GLY A 49 2.16 -6.71 35.20
CA GLY A 49 2.13 -6.46 36.63
C GLY A 49 0.70 -6.44 37.17
N VAL A 50 0.49 -7.09 38.32
CA VAL A 50 -0.82 -7.21 38.98
C VAL A 50 -1.37 -5.81 39.29
N GLY A 51 -2.56 -5.49 38.77
CA GLY A 51 -3.22 -4.18 38.95
C GLY A 51 -3.01 -3.17 37.82
N SER A 52 -2.29 -3.52 36.75
CA SER A 52 -2.17 -2.63 35.59
C SER A 52 -3.29 -2.85 34.57
N ASN A 53 -3.99 -1.78 34.17
CA ASN A 53 -4.90 -1.76 33.02
C ASN A 53 -4.19 -1.99 31.67
N SER A 54 -2.90 -2.38 31.69
CA SER A 54 -2.06 -2.59 30.53
C SER A 54 -2.29 -3.94 29.82
N GLY A 55 -3.08 -4.83 30.45
CA GLY A 55 -3.46 -6.13 29.88
C GLY A 55 -3.98 -6.00 28.45
N SER A 56 -5.09 -5.27 28.23
CA SER A 56 -5.68 -5.18 26.88
C SER A 56 -4.82 -4.45 25.85
N PHE A 57 -3.92 -3.57 26.31
CA PHE A 57 -3.14 -2.70 25.44
C PHE A 57 -1.93 -3.41 24.82
N LEU A 58 -1.29 -4.33 25.55
CA LEU A 58 -0.13 -5.10 25.08
C LEU A 58 -0.46 -6.51 24.62
N ASP A 59 -1.70 -6.99 24.80
CA ASP A 59 -2.12 -8.35 24.41
C ASP A 59 -1.78 -8.67 22.96
N SER A 60 -1.99 -7.73 22.05
CA SER A 60 -1.66 -7.92 20.62
C SER A 60 -0.16 -8.10 20.40
N VAL A 61 0.67 -7.34 21.11
CA VAL A 61 2.13 -7.42 21.05
C VAL A 61 2.62 -8.73 21.67
N TYR A 62 2.03 -9.13 22.81
CA TYR A 62 2.34 -10.38 23.48
C TYR A 62 2.00 -11.59 22.61
N ASN A 63 0.78 -11.64 22.07
CA ASN A 63 0.34 -12.74 21.20
C ASN A 63 1.22 -12.84 19.96
N PHE A 64 1.59 -11.70 19.37
CA PHE A 64 2.53 -11.64 18.26
C PHE A 64 3.91 -12.18 18.60
N ALA A 65 4.54 -11.72 19.70
CA ALA A 65 5.84 -12.20 20.12
C ALA A 65 5.82 -13.70 20.50
N ASN A 66 4.74 -14.16 21.16
CA ASN A 66 4.57 -15.56 21.53
C ASN A 66 4.40 -16.46 20.30
N ALA A 67 3.68 -16.01 19.27
CA ALA A 67 3.58 -16.74 18.00
C ALA A 67 4.96 -16.91 17.35
N ILE A 68 5.76 -15.84 17.31
CA ILE A 68 7.13 -15.90 16.76
C ILE A 68 8.02 -16.86 17.56
N LEU A 69 7.91 -16.86 18.88
CA LEU A 69 8.65 -17.80 19.72
C LEU A 69 8.23 -19.25 19.46
N LYS A 70 6.96 -19.52 19.14
CA LYS A 70 6.51 -20.86 18.77
C LYS A 70 7.00 -21.29 17.39
N ASP A 71 7.07 -20.36 16.45
CA ASP A 71 7.39 -20.64 15.04
C ASP A 71 8.91 -20.63 14.76
N SER A 72 9.71 -20.03 15.63
CA SER A 72 11.16 -19.91 15.48
C SER A 72 11.92 -20.53 16.64
N ASN A 73 13.01 -21.25 16.34
CA ASN A 73 13.96 -21.77 17.32
C ASN A 73 15.20 -20.88 17.51
N ALA A 74 15.19 -19.65 16.99
CA ALA A 74 16.33 -18.74 17.13
C ALA A 74 16.60 -18.36 18.59
N GLU A 75 17.88 -18.28 18.95
CA GLU A 75 18.34 -17.87 20.29
C GLU A 75 18.32 -16.35 20.48
N VAL A 76 18.50 -15.60 19.40
CA VAL A 76 18.57 -14.13 19.39
C VAL A 76 17.62 -13.57 18.34
N PHE A 77 16.87 -12.55 18.73
CA PHE A 77 15.95 -11.81 17.88
C PHE A 77 16.40 -10.36 17.77
N LYS A 78 16.30 -9.81 16.56
CA LYS A 78 16.44 -8.38 16.32
C LYS A 78 15.06 -7.72 16.35
N VAL A 79 14.86 -6.79 17.28
CA VAL A 79 13.57 -6.11 17.49
C VAL A 79 13.72 -4.63 17.13
N GLN A 80 12.88 -4.15 16.21
CA GLN A 80 12.93 -2.77 15.73
C GLN A 80 11.54 -2.16 15.65
N ILE A 81 11.44 -0.87 15.97
CA ILE A 81 10.22 -0.10 15.80
C ILE A 81 10.45 0.92 14.71
N GLU A 82 9.68 0.81 13.64
CA GLU A 82 9.78 1.72 12.52
C GLU A 82 8.48 2.54 12.41
N ALA A 83 8.61 3.83 12.13
CA ALA A 83 7.46 4.60 11.71
C ALA A 83 6.98 4.03 10.38
N ILE A 84 5.69 3.70 10.28
CA ILE A 84 5.09 3.46 8.97
C ILE A 84 4.99 4.86 8.38
N PRO A 85 5.73 5.18 7.30
CA PRO A 85 5.55 6.44 6.62
C PRO A 85 4.07 6.52 6.30
N ALA A 86 3.38 7.56 6.77
CA ALA A 86 2.06 7.87 6.24
C ALA A 86 2.27 7.84 4.74
N HIS A 87 1.64 6.88 4.02
CA HIS A 87 1.61 6.96 2.58
C HIS A 87 1.17 8.40 2.33
N GLN A 88 2.09 9.20 1.78
CA GLN A 88 1.80 10.56 1.43
C GLN A 88 0.56 10.38 0.58
N LYS A 89 -0.60 10.83 1.07
CA LYS A 89 -1.76 10.97 0.21
C LYS A 89 -1.26 11.98 -0.80
N LEU A 90 -0.67 11.48 -1.87
CA LEU A 90 -0.33 12.22 -3.06
C LEU A 90 -1.68 12.72 -3.50
N ASN A 91 -2.05 13.92 -3.03
CA ASN A 91 -3.22 14.63 -3.51
C ASN A 91 -2.84 15.23 -4.87
N VAL A 92 -2.40 14.32 -5.76
CA VAL A 92 -1.99 14.59 -7.13
C VAL A 92 -3.21 14.72 -8.02
N PHE A 93 -4.35 14.19 -7.56
CA PHE A 93 -5.64 14.45 -8.15
C PHE A 93 -6.06 15.89 -7.85
N LYS A 94 -6.31 16.63 -8.92
CA LYS A 94 -6.74 18.01 -8.94
C LYS A 94 -8.20 18.08 -9.40
N GLY A 95 -8.92 19.08 -8.91
CA GLY A 95 -10.30 19.33 -9.34
C GLY A 95 -10.37 19.92 -10.75
N LYS A 96 -11.56 19.92 -11.36
CA LYS A 96 -11.82 20.50 -12.69
C LYS A 96 -11.46 21.99 -12.82
N ASP A 97 -11.52 22.71 -11.69
CA ASP A 97 -11.28 24.16 -11.62
C ASP A 97 -9.78 24.48 -11.68
N GLU A 98 -8.93 23.54 -11.28
CA GLU A 98 -7.48 23.64 -11.43
C GLU A 98 -7.11 23.28 -12.88
N LYS A 99 -6.29 24.10 -13.55
CA LYS A 99 -5.82 23.81 -14.91
C LYS A 99 -4.38 23.30 -14.88
N PRO A 100 -4.05 22.23 -15.63
CA PRO A 100 -2.68 21.76 -15.72
C PRO A 100 -1.79 22.78 -16.45
N LYS A 101 -0.48 22.57 -16.31
CA LYS A 101 0.49 23.28 -17.15
C LYS A 101 0.25 22.93 -18.62
N GLU A 102 0.52 23.90 -19.48
CA GLU A 102 0.38 23.74 -20.93
C GLU A 102 1.31 22.64 -21.44
N ASP A 103 0.84 21.89 -22.44
CA ASP A 103 1.55 20.77 -23.07
C ASP A 103 2.00 19.63 -22.13
N CYS A 104 1.50 19.60 -20.89
CA CYS A 104 1.69 18.49 -19.99
C CYS A 104 0.54 17.48 -20.13
N PRO A 105 0.82 16.22 -20.49
CA PRO A 105 -0.21 15.20 -20.58
C PRO A 105 -0.77 14.87 -19.19
N VAL A 106 -2.10 14.76 -19.12
CA VAL A 106 -2.83 14.41 -17.91
C VAL A 106 -3.79 13.26 -18.17
N VAL A 107 -4.17 12.60 -17.09
CA VAL A 107 -5.26 11.62 -17.06
C VAL A 107 -6.48 12.30 -16.46
N VAL A 108 -7.61 12.24 -17.17
CA VAL A 108 -8.87 12.89 -16.80
C VAL A 108 -9.89 11.84 -16.40
N PHE A 109 -10.54 12.08 -15.26
CA PHE A 109 -11.60 11.26 -14.69
C PHE A 109 -12.92 11.98 -14.85
N PHE A 110 -13.88 11.33 -15.49
CA PHE A 110 -15.21 11.89 -15.71
C PHE A 110 -16.19 11.44 -14.63
N ALA A 111 -17.25 12.22 -14.42
CA ALA A 111 -18.29 11.91 -13.42
C ALA A 111 -19.01 10.57 -13.64
N ASN A 112 -19.01 10.04 -14.86
CA ASN A 112 -19.53 8.73 -15.22
C ASN A 112 -18.50 7.59 -15.05
N GLN A 113 -17.41 7.83 -14.30
CA GLN A 113 -16.34 6.86 -14.01
C GLN A 113 -15.50 6.42 -15.22
N THR A 114 -15.64 7.09 -16.38
CA THR A 114 -14.74 6.87 -17.51
C THR A 114 -13.43 7.64 -17.32
N ILE A 115 -12.35 7.12 -17.89
CA ILE A 115 -11.00 7.70 -17.81
C ILE A 115 -10.50 7.92 -19.24
N GLU A 116 -9.94 9.10 -19.50
CA GLU A 116 -9.18 9.38 -20.73
C GLU A 116 -7.76 9.76 -20.36
N ALA A 117 -6.80 9.22 -21.10
CA ALA A 117 -5.37 9.50 -20.96
C ALA A 117 -4.87 10.37 -22.13
N ASP A 118 -3.63 10.84 -22.04
CA ASP A 118 -2.98 11.70 -23.04
C ASP A 118 -3.79 12.98 -23.35
N VAL A 119 -4.48 13.50 -22.33
CA VAL A 119 -5.24 14.75 -22.44
C VAL A 119 -4.29 15.92 -22.23
N VAL A 120 -4.44 16.98 -23.03
CA VAL A 120 -3.71 18.24 -22.85
C VAL A 120 -4.70 19.39 -22.72
N TYR A 121 -4.43 20.34 -21.82
CA TYR A 121 -5.16 21.60 -21.75
C TYR A 121 -4.44 22.66 -22.59
N CYS A 122 -5.11 23.17 -23.63
CA CYS A 122 -4.60 24.27 -24.44
C CYS A 122 -5.12 25.60 -23.89
N LYS A 123 -4.22 26.50 -23.50
CA LYS A 123 -4.60 27.82 -22.98
C LYS A 123 -5.17 28.73 -24.06
N ALA A 124 -4.65 28.63 -25.30
CA ALA A 124 -5.12 29.43 -26.43
C ALA A 124 -6.59 29.10 -26.78
N CYS A 125 -6.93 27.82 -26.83
CA CYS A 125 -8.30 27.35 -27.10
C CYS A 125 -9.21 27.39 -25.88
N LYS A 126 -8.65 27.52 -24.67
CA LYS A 126 -9.34 27.36 -23.38
C LYS A 126 -10.12 26.04 -23.33
N ALA A 127 -9.52 24.97 -23.83
CA ALA A 127 -10.17 23.68 -24.00
C ALA A 127 -9.22 22.51 -23.71
N TRP A 128 -9.82 21.37 -23.38
CA TRP A 128 -9.12 20.10 -23.16
C TRP A 128 -9.16 19.28 -24.46
N HIS A 129 -8.01 18.76 -24.85
CA HIS A 129 -7.84 18.08 -26.12
C HIS A 129 -7.29 16.67 -25.93
N THR A 130 -7.75 15.78 -26.80
CA THR A 130 -7.15 14.49 -27.08
C THR A 130 -6.87 14.39 -28.57
N ARG A 131 -6.18 13.34 -29.03
CA ARG A 131 -6.05 13.03 -30.46
C ARG A 131 -7.40 12.81 -31.16
N LYS A 132 -8.44 12.45 -30.41
CA LYS A 132 -9.80 12.20 -30.92
C LYS A 132 -10.65 13.48 -31.01
N GLY A 133 -10.17 14.59 -30.44
CA GLY A 133 -10.88 15.87 -30.40
C GLY A 133 -11.03 16.45 -29.00
N ASN A 134 -11.92 17.42 -28.88
CA ASN A 134 -12.12 18.21 -27.66
C ASN A 134 -12.97 17.45 -26.63
N LEU A 135 -12.63 17.61 -25.36
CA LEU A 135 -13.40 17.06 -24.25
C LEU A 135 -14.38 18.09 -23.70
N ASN A 136 -15.50 17.60 -23.18
CA ASN A 136 -16.45 18.43 -22.46
C ASN A 136 -16.00 18.62 -21.00
N GLU A 137 -15.61 19.85 -20.67
CA GLU A 137 -15.12 20.22 -19.33
C GLU A 137 -16.14 19.98 -18.22
N ASP A 138 -17.44 20.17 -18.48
CA ASP A 138 -18.48 20.01 -17.46
C ASP A 138 -18.60 18.57 -16.94
N ARG A 139 -18.10 17.61 -17.72
CA ARG A 139 -18.10 16.19 -17.35
C ARG A 139 -16.85 15.79 -16.59
N ILE A 140 -15.83 16.65 -16.54
CA ILE A 140 -14.58 16.40 -15.82
C ILE A 140 -14.86 16.49 -14.31
N HIS A 141 -14.56 15.41 -13.62
CA HIS A 141 -14.60 15.36 -12.16
C HIS A 141 -13.24 15.78 -11.59
N GLN A 142 -12.18 15.10 -12.02
CA GLN A 142 -10.82 15.28 -11.54
C GLN A 142 -9.81 15.00 -12.66
N TRP A 143 -8.58 15.44 -12.48
CA TRP A 143 -7.45 15.10 -13.34
C TRP A 143 -6.17 14.94 -12.52
N VAL A 144 -5.14 14.34 -13.11
CA VAL A 144 -3.83 14.12 -12.50
C VAL A 144 -2.77 14.11 -13.60
N TYR A 145 -1.54 14.54 -13.30
CA TYR A 145 -0.45 14.40 -14.27
C TYR A 145 -0.22 12.92 -14.61
N ALA A 146 0.03 12.63 -15.89
CA ALA A 146 0.20 11.25 -16.35
C ALA A 146 1.30 10.53 -15.57
N ASP A 147 2.45 11.19 -15.35
CA ASP A 147 3.57 10.62 -14.59
C ASP A 147 3.18 10.28 -13.14
N ASP A 148 2.49 11.20 -12.45
CA ASP A 148 2.01 10.96 -11.09
C ASP A 148 1.03 9.79 -11.04
N PHE A 149 0.14 9.68 -12.03
CA PHE A 149 -0.81 8.58 -12.14
C PHE A 149 -0.12 7.23 -12.37
N TYR A 150 0.86 7.16 -13.27
CA TYR A 150 1.60 5.93 -13.51
C TYR A 150 2.47 5.52 -12.31
N ASN A 151 3.05 6.49 -11.61
CA ASN A 151 3.77 6.25 -10.36
C ASN A 151 2.83 5.70 -9.26
N LEU A 152 1.59 6.18 -9.19
CA LEU A 152 0.59 5.66 -8.27
C LEU A 152 0.20 4.21 -8.56
N LEU A 153 0.21 3.80 -9.83
CA LEU A 153 -0.13 2.43 -10.22
C LEU A 153 0.92 1.40 -9.80
N LYS A 154 2.10 1.83 -9.32
CA LYS A 154 3.21 0.98 -8.84
C LYS A 154 3.35 -0.29 -9.70
N PHE A 155 3.47 -0.11 -11.01
CA PHE A 155 3.85 -1.23 -11.85
C PHE A 155 5.22 -1.72 -11.38
N PRO A 156 5.45 -3.04 -11.20
CA PRO A 156 6.81 -3.54 -11.05
C PRO A 156 7.61 -3.04 -12.26
N GLU A 157 8.81 -2.50 -12.01
CA GLU A 157 9.70 -2.09 -13.09
C GLU A 157 9.87 -3.29 -14.02
N PHE A 158 9.27 -3.23 -15.21
CA PHE A 158 9.51 -4.23 -16.21
C PHE A 158 11.00 -4.16 -16.53
N PRO A 159 11.74 -5.28 -16.43
CA PRO A 159 13.14 -5.29 -16.82
C PRO A 159 13.18 -4.74 -18.25
N GLN A 160 13.96 -3.67 -18.45
CA GLN A 160 14.00 -2.91 -19.69
C GLN A 160 13.92 -3.88 -20.87
N ALA A 161 12.87 -3.70 -21.68
CA ALA A 161 12.65 -4.55 -22.84
C ALA A 161 13.93 -4.53 -23.68
N LYS A 162 14.65 -5.65 -23.69
CA LYS A 162 15.66 -5.88 -24.71
C LYS A 162 14.92 -5.68 -26.03
N THR A 163 15.44 -4.78 -26.84
CA THR A 163 14.96 -4.39 -28.15
C THR A 163 14.97 -5.58 -29.11
N ASN A 164 14.08 -6.54 -28.89
CA ASN A 164 13.74 -7.56 -29.85
C ASN A 164 12.34 -7.23 -30.34
N LYS A 165 12.30 -6.87 -31.62
CA LYS A 165 11.10 -6.65 -32.42
C LYS A 165 10.30 -7.96 -32.47
N GLU A 166 9.47 -8.20 -31.48
CA GLU A 166 8.32 -9.07 -31.64
C GLU A 166 7.10 -8.30 -31.17
N GLU A 167 6.27 -7.92 -32.14
CA GLU A 167 5.00 -7.23 -31.94
C GLU A 167 4.07 -8.15 -31.15
N VAL A 168 4.04 -7.96 -29.83
CA VAL A 168 2.95 -8.51 -29.02
C VAL A 168 1.71 -7.67 -29.32
N PRO A 169 0.59 -8.27 -29.78
CA PRO A 169 -0.61 -7.53 -30.12
C PRO A 169 -1.11 -6.74 -28.90
N GLU A 170 -1.23 -5.41 -29.02
CA GLU A 170 -1.71 -4.50 -27.96
C GLU A 170 -3.03 -4.95 -27.32
N GLN A 171 -3.84 -5.72 -28.05
CA GLN A 171 -5.09 -6.29 -27.57
C GLN A 171 -4.90 -7.31 -26.44
N LEU A 172 -3.83 -8.11 -26.47
CA LEU A 172 -3.52 -9.10 -25.44
C LEU A 172 -3.08 -8.42 -24.12
N VAL A 173 -2.33 -7.33 -24.22
CA VAL A 173 -1.90 -6.52 -23.07
C VAL A 173 -3.11 -5.87 -22.39
N LYS A 174 -4.03 -5.30 -23.18
CA LYS A 174 -5.28 -4.72 -22.66
C LYS A 174 -6.19 -5.76 -21.99
N LEU A 175 -6.32 -6.96 -22.56
CA LEU A 175 -7.11 -8.05 -21.98
C LEU A 175 -6.53 -8.60 -20.66
N LEU A 176 -5.20 -8.69 -20.55
CA LEU A 176 -4.52 -9.09 -19.31
C LEU A 176 -4.69 -8.06 -18.19
N LEU A 177 -4.60 -6.76 -18.52
CA LEU A 177 -4.83 -5.66 -17.57
C LEU A 177 -6.27 -5.68 -17.01
N LEU A 178 -7.28 -5.88 -17.87
CA LEU A 178 -8.67 -5.97 -17.43
C LEU A 178 -8.94 -7.18 -16.53
N LYS A 179 -8.36 -8.35 -16.84
CA LYS A 179 -8.54 -9.56 -16.03
C LYS A 179 -7.91 -9.44 -14.64
N ALA A 180 -6.79 -8.73 -14.51
CA ALA A 180 -6.16 -8.46 -13.21
C ALA A 180 -7.02 -7.51 -12.35
N ILE A 181 -7.67 -6.52 -12.96
CA ILE A 181 -8.56 -5.58 -12.28
C ILE A 181 -9.86 -6.26 -11.82
N PHE A 182 -10.46 -7.12 -12.64
CA PHE A 182 -11.71 -7.83 -12.28
C PHE A 182 -11.48 -9.11 -11.46
N GLY A 183 -10.32 -9.75 -11.55
CA GLY A 183 -9.96 -10.92 -10.73
C GLY A 183 -9.78 -10.58 -9.25
N ALA A 184 -9.31 -9.36 -8.95
CA ALA A 184 -9.16 -8.87 -7.58
C ALA A 184 -10.49 -8.48 -6.89
N ALA A 185 -11.60 -8.42 -7.64
CA ALA A 185 -12.93 -8.04 -7.13
C ALA A 185 -13.83 -9.24 -6.76
N THR A 186 -13.36 -10.49 -6.89
CA THR A 186 -14.18 -11.69 -6.63
C THR A 186 -13.69 -12.60 -5.50
N SER A 187 -12.74 -12.16 -4.66
CA SER A 187 -12.35 -12.94 -3.48
C SER A 187 -12.59 -12.21 -2.16
N SER A 188 -13.86 -11.97 -1.81
CA SER A 188 -14.30 -11.93 -0.41
C SER A 188 -15.79 -12.26 -0.24
N ASN A 189 -16.03 -13.29 0.58
CA ASN A 189 -17.28 -13.91 1.06
C ASN A 189 -18.14 -14.63 0.00
N ASP A 190 -18.48 -15.92 0.16
CA ASP A 190 -19.13 -16.44 1.36
C ASP A 190 -19.01 -17.97 1.50
N ARG A 191 -18.88 -18.44 2.74
CA ARG A 191 -19.15 -19.83 3.11
C ARG A 191 -20.67 -19.94 3.27
N SER A 192 -21.34 -20.69 2.40
CA SER A 192 -22.57 -21.39 2.82
C SER A 192 -22.74 -22.70 2.06
N HIS A 193 -22.86 -23.76 2.84
CA HIS A 193 -23.34 -25.07 2.42
C HIS A 193 -24.77 -24.95 1.88
N ILE A 194 -25.08 -25.51 0.71
CA ILE A 194 -26.39 -26.16 0.44
C ILE A 194 -26.18 -27.40 -0.45
N LYS A 195 -26.77 -28.51 -0.01
CA LYS A 195 -26.81 -29.84 -0.64
C LYS A 195 -27.72 -29.85 -1.87
N PHE A 196 -27.37 -30.68 -2.86
CA PHE A 196 -28.28 -31.06 -3.94
C PHE A 196 -29.12 -32.28 -3.51
N HIS A 197 -30.43 -32.18 -3.71
CA HIS A 197 -31.38 -33.30 -3.76
C HIS A 197 -31.81 -33.48 -5.21
#